data_AF-A0A3B9LAI2-F1
#
_entry.id   AF-A0A3B9LAI2-F1
#
_cell.length_a   1.000
_cell.length_b   1.000
_cell.length_c   1.000
_cell.angle_alpha   90.00
_cell.angle_beta   90.00
_cell.angle_gamma   90.00
#
_symmetry.space_group_name_H-M   'P 1'
#
loop_
_entity.id
_entity.type
_entity.pdbx_description
1 polymer ?
#
loop_
_entity_poly.entity_id
_entity_poly.type
_entity_poly.pdbx_seq_one_letter_code
_entity_poly.pdbx_strand_id
1 'polypeptide(L)' 'MNQVRINAGVWRSRLLKFPDVEGLRPTPERVRQTVFNWLGQDLTGKYCLDL' A
#
# COMPACT_ATOMS: atom_id res chain seq x y z
N MET A 1 6.72 12.91 10.80
CA MET A 1 7.09 11.52 10.47
C MET A 1 5.90 10.88 9.78
N ASN A 2 6.09 10.40 8.56
CA ASN A 2 5.01 9.79 7.79
C ASN A 2 4.95 8.28 8.08
N GLN A 3 3.75 7.72 7.95
CA GLN A 3 3.54 6.30 8.19
C GLN A 3 2.46 5.72 7.28
N VAL A 4 2.64 4.46 6.90
CA VAL A 4 1.65 3.66 6.16
C VAL A 4 1.48 2.33 6.86
N ARG A 5 0.23 1.90 7.04
CA ARG A 5 -0.13 0.57 7.54
C ARG A 5 -0.41 -0.37 6.36
N ILE A 6 0.11 -1.59 6.44
CA ILE A 6 -0.24 -2.67 5.52
C ILE A 6 -1.55 -3.31 6.00
N ASN A 7 -2.57 -3.30 5.15
CA ASN A 7 -3.95 -3.64 5.57
C ASN A 7 -4.34 -5.12 5.36
N ALA A 8 -3.60 -5.86 4.53
CA ALA A 8 -3.94 -7.24 4.17
C ALA A 8 -2.69 -8.06 3.82
N GLY A 9 -2.88 -9.36 3.53
CA GLY A 9 -1.82 -10.29 3.18
C GLY A 9 -0.92 -10.69 4.35
N VAL A 10 0.20 -11.34 4.04
CA VAL A 10 1.16 -11.89 5.02
C VAL A 10 1.75 -10.82 5.95
N TRP A 11 1.75 -9.56 5.52
CA TRP A 11 2.33 -8.43 6.25
C TRP A 11 1.29 -7.53 6.91
N ARG A 12 0.04 -7.99 7.04
CA ARG A 12 -1.06 -7.25 7.69
C ARG A 12 -0.64 -6.66 9.05
N SER A 13 -1.14 -5.46 9.33
CA SER A 13 -0.94 -4.69 10.55
C SER A 13 0.48 -4.15 10.78
N ARG A 14 1.44 -4.43 9.89
CA ARG A 14 2.76 -3.80 9.96
C ARG A 14 2.67 -2.30 9.66
N LEU A 15 3.43 -1.51 10.42
CA LEU A 15 3.52 -0.06 10.28
C LEU A 15 4.88 0.29 9.69
N LEU A 16 4.89 0.89 8.50
CA LEU A 16 6.08 1.41 7.85
C LEU A 16 6.20 2.90 8.17
N LYS A 17 7.32 3.29 8.79
CA LYS A 17 7.66 4.69 9.07
C LYS A 17 8.67 5.17 8.03
N PHE A 18 8.51 6.39 7.55
CA PHE A 18 9.41 6.99 6.56
C PHE A 18 9.55 8.51 6.79
N PRO A 19 10.68 9.10 6.38
CA PRO A 19 10.90 10.53 6.49
C PRO A 19 9.88 11.31 5.65
N ASP A 20 9.68 12.56 6.03
CA ASP A 20 8.98 13.51 5.19
C ASP A 20 9.99 14.13 4.22
N VAL A 21 9.64 14.19 2.95
CA VAL A 21 10.48 14.66 1.85
C VAL A 21 9.64 15.48 0.88
N GLU A 22 10.23 16.52 0.31
CA GLU A 22 9.57 17.36 -0.68
C GLU A 22 9.11 16.52 -1.89
N GLY A 23 7.89 16.75 -2.35
CA GLY A 23 7.31 16.00 -3.48
C GLY A 23 6.64 14.68 -3.10
N LEU A 24 6.58 14.31 -1.82
CA LEU A 24 5.77 13.17 -1.37
C LEU A 24 4.31 13.36 -1.77
N ARG A 25 3.80 12.41 -2.57
CA ARG A 25 2.37 12.32 -2.90
C ARG A 25 1.75 11.19 -2.07
N PRO A 26 1.11 11.49 -0.93
CA PRO A 26 0.50 10.45 -0.11
C PRO A 26 -0.70 9.87 -0.85
N THR A 27 -0.68 8.57 -1.13
CA THR A 27 -1.87 7.85 -1.57
C THR A 27 -2.76 7.57 -0.36
N PRO A 28 -4.02 8.03 -0.31
CA PRO A 28 -4.90 7.75 0.82
C PRO A 28 -5.15 6.25 1.01
N GLU A 29 -5.36 5.83 2.25
CA GLU A 29 -5.62 4.42 2.58
C GLU A 29 -6.81 3.84 1.81
N ARG A 30 -7.90 4.60 1.72
CA ARG A 30 -9.09 4.21 0.97
C ARG A 30 -8.79 3.95 -0.51
N VAL A 31 -7.94 4.75 -1.15
CA VAL A 31 -7.57 4.56 -2.56
C VAL A 31 -6.82 3.24 -2.73
N ARG A 32 -5.84 2.96 -1.86
CA ARG A 32 -5.14 1.67 -1.87
C ARG A 32 -6.11 0.51 -1.69
N GLN A 33 -7.02 0.61 -0.73
CA GLN A 33 -8.00 -0.44 -0.44
C GLN A 33 -8.94 -0.67 -1.61
N THR A 34 -9.43 0.39 -2.26
CA THR A 34 -10.27 0.29 -3.46
C THR A 34 -9.56 -0.44 -4.59
N VAL A 35 -8.29 -0.11 -4.86
CA VAL A 35 -7.51 -0.80 -5.92
C VAL A 35 -7.35 -2.29 -5.63
N PHE A 36 -6.95 -2.67 -4.41
CA PHE A 36 -6.82 -4.09 -4.06
C PHE A 36 -8.17 -4.83 -4.06
N ASN A 37 -9.26 -4.17 -3.68
CA ASN A 37 -10.59 -4.75 -3.81
C ASN A 37 -10.96 -5.04 -5.28
N TRP A 38 -10.53 -4.21 -6.23
CA TRP A 38 -10.72 -4.44 -7.66
C TRP A 38 -9.82 -5.55 -8.21
N LEU A 39 -8.55 -5.60 -7.78
CA LEU A 39 -7.58 -6.60 -8.23
C LEU A 39 -7.88 -8.01 -7.68
N GLY A 40 -8.62 -8.10 -6.58
CA GLY A 40 -8.99 -9.35 -5.92
C GLY A 40 -8.17 -9.63 -4.64
N GLN A 41 -8.57 -10.68 -3.92
CA GLN A 41 -8.00 -11.00 -2.61
C GLN A 41 -6.69 -11.82 -2.69
N ASP A 42 -6.39 -12.40 -3.85
CA ASP A 42 -5.18 -13.18 -4.08
C ASP A 42 -4.52 -12.75 -5.40
N LEU A 43 -3.26 -12.31 -5.30
CA LEU A 43 -2.43 -11.89 -6.42
C LEU A 43 -1.22 -12.81 -6.60
N THR A 44 -1.25 -14.02 -6.02
CA THR A 44 -0.18 -15.01 -6.13
C THR A 44 0.12 -15.30 -7.61
N GLY A 45 1.41 -15.26 -7.96
CA GLY A 45 1.88 -15.50 -9.33
C GLY A 45 1.63 -14.35 -10.32
N LYS A 46 1.08 -13.21 -9.88
CA LYS A 46 0.98 -12.00 -10.72
C LYS A 46 2.28 -11.20 -10.67
N TYR A 47 2.61 -10.56 -11.79
CA TYR A 47 3.71 -9.62 -11.90
C TYR A 47 3.15 -8.20 -11.77
N CYS A 48 3.75 -7.39 -10.89
CA CYS A 48 3.34 -6.01 -10.64
C CYS A 48 4.48 -5.07 -11.05
N LEU A 49 4.12 -3.96 -11.68
CA LEU A 49 5.03 -2.86 -12.01
C LEU A 49 4.52 -1.61 -11.29
N ASP A 50 5.42 -0.95 -10.57
CA ASP A 50 5.19 0.34 -9.91
C ASP A 50 6.15 1.35 -10.57
N LEU A 51 5.64 2.49 -11.05
CA LEU A 51 6.35 3.46 -11.92
C LEU A 51 6.45 4.85 -11.29
#